data_AF-A0A067T2S7-F1
#
_entry.id   AF-A0A067T2S7-F1
#
_cell.length_a   1.000
_cell.length_b   1.000
_cell.length_c   1.000
_cell.angle_alpha   90.00
_cell.angle_beta   90.00
_cell.angle_gamma   90.00
#
_symmetry.space_group_name_H-M   'P 1'
#
loop_
_entity.id
_entity.type
_entity.pdbx_description
1 polymer ?
#
loop_
_entity_poly.entity_id
_entity_poly.type
_entity_poly.pdbx_seq_one_letter_code
_entity_poly.pdbx_strand_id
1 'polypeptide(L)'
;MSYHSFAALEPDYPSSTFPPTPIPPAELAALTSAYDGKRCILTQRESGIDWAQLIPLDIDEPWQARRISTAKSLNLVSSEFDAVCRGNILPLNKADHASFSALTWTIYPTLPTLLRLIEHEESQLLRRHLLVAANRPDAGRPPYAEFYGTLDSESGLPYDVHFGADFTDNVVARNRDRRFYRVRSEDGVATDQFPTLSLVCNVNVVVMTRTSALARPMLTPSRSSQALVLGAYLITLWSADPRQIALHLRFRPVFLPPLNFPPTDSGCPVLNPSTADSHSFLDSL
;
A
#
# COMPACT_ATOMS: atom_id res chain seq x y z
N MET A 1 -18.20 -14.41 -23.41
CA MET A 1 -18.20 -13.18 -22.59
C MET A 1 -16.75 -12.70 -22.52
N SER A 2 -16.45 -11.60 -23.19
CA SER A 2 -15.09 -11.08 -23.34
C SER A 2 -14.58 -10.53 -22.01
N TYR A 3 -13.44 -11.03 -21.55
CA TYR A 3 -12.66 -10.43 -20.49
C TYR A 3 -12.07 -9.12 -21.02
N HIS A 4 -12.53 -7.99 -20.48
CA HIS A 4 -11.81 -6.74 -20.66
C HIS A 4 -10.49 -6.84 -19.90
N SER A 5 -9.42 -6.92 -20.68
CA SER A 5 -8.03 -6.80 -20.26
C SER A 5 -7.84 -5.57 -19.37
N PHE A 6 -7.36 -5.78 -18.14
CA PHE A 6 -6.91 -4.72 -17.24
C PHE A 6 -5.53 -4.15 -17.64
N ALA A 7 -4.95 -4.59 -18.76
CA ALA A 7 -3.60 -4.22 -19.19
C ALA A 7 -3.54 -2.96 -20.09
N ALA A 8 -4.60 -2.15 -20.16
CA ALA A 8 -4.68 -1.03 -21.11
C ALA A 8 -4.94 0.32 -20.41
N LEU A 9 -4.20 0.64 -19.35
CA LEU A 9 -4.09 2.00 -18.80
C LEU A 9 -2.74 2.18 -18.07
N GLU A 10 -1.62 1.85 -18.70
CA GLU A 10 -0.32 2.38 -18.25
C GLU A 10 0.12 3.43 -19.27
N PRO A 11 0.02 4.74 -18.96
CA PRO A 11 0.74 5.73 -19.73
C PRO A 11 2.23 5.49 -19.52
N ASP A 12 3.00 5.55 -20.61
CA ASP A 12 4.45 5.71 -20.53
C ASP A 12 4.75 6.86 -19.57
N TYR A 13 5.29 6.58 -18.38
CA TYR A 13 5.71 7.63 -17.46
C TYR A 13 6.92 8.32 -18.11
N PRO A 14 6.80 9.59 -18.56
CA PRO A 14 7.97 10.31 -19.00
C PRO A 14 8.93 10.42 -17.81
N SER A 15 10.21 10.15 -18.06
CA SER A 15 11.31 10.57 -17.20
C SER A 15 11.32 12.10 -17.12
N SER A 16 10.43 12.63 -16.30
CA SER A 16 10.25 14.04 -16.11
C SER A 16 10.91 14.42 -14.81
N THR A 17 12.08 15.05 -14.94
CA THR A 17 12.64 15.87 -13.87
C THR A 17 11.78 17.12 -13.73
N PHE A 18 10.65 16.98 -13.05
CA PHE A 18 9.80 18.10 -12.68
C PHE A 18 10.52 18.97 -11.65
N PRO A 19 10.38 20.32 -11.70
CA PRO A 19 10.83 21.16 -10.61
C PRO A 19 10.04 20.77 -9.35
N PRO A 20 10.70 20.42 -8.24
CA PRO A 20 10.01 20.01 -7.04
C PRO A 20 9.13 21.16 -6.57
N THR A 21 7.83 20.89 -6.36
CA THR A 21 6.98 21.85 -5.67
C THR A 21 7.61 22.10 -4.30
N PRO A 22 7.90 23.36 -3.92
CA PRO A 22 8.63 23.64 -2.70
C PRO A 22 7.83 23.15 -1.49
N ILE A 23 8.45 22.27 -0.71
CA ILE A 23 7.86 21.77 0.54
C ILE A 23 7.78 22.92 1.54
N PRO A 24 6.60 23.20 2.13
CA PRO A 24 6.47 24.24 3.14
C PRO A 24 7.50 24.05 4.29
N PRO A 25 8.09 25.13 4.85
CA PRO A 25 9.14 24.99 5.86
C PRO A 25 8.74 24.18 7.10
N ALA A 26 7.50 24.33 7.55
CA ALA A 26 6.98 23.57 8.70
C ALA A 26 6.92 22.06 8.39
N GLU A 27 6.46 21.69 7.19
CA GLU A 27 6.39 20.30 6.77
C GLU A 27 7.78 19.71 6.54
N LEU A 28 8.69 20.49 5.95
CA LEU A 28 10.08 20.09 5.77
C LEU A 28 10.76 19.83 7.12
N ALA A 29 10.48 20.65 8.14
CA ALA A 29 10.98 20.42 9.50
C ALA A 29 10.39 19.14 10.11
N ALA A 30 9.09 18.90 9.94
CA ALA A 30 8.43 17.67 10.41
C ALA A 30 9.01 16.41 9.73
N LEU A 31 9.17 16.45 8.40
CA LEU A 31 9.82 15.39 7.61
C LEU A 31 11.25 15.13 8.07
N THR A 32 12.05 16.20 8.22
CA THR A 32 13.44 16.10 8.66
C THR A 32 13.52 15.51 10.07
N SER A 33 12.60 15.88 10.97
CA SER A 33 12.53 15.29 12.30
C SER A 33 12.13 13.81 12.26
N ALA A 34 11.16 13.45 11.43
CA ALA A 34 10.65 12.08 11.31
C ALA A 34 11.70 11.10 10.75
N TYR A 35 12.57 11.57 9.86
CA TYR A 35 13.60 10.77 9.22
C TYR A 35 15.00 10.93 9.82
N ASP A 36 15.10 11.41 11.07
CA ASP A 36 16.37 11.57 11.80
C ASP A 36 17.40 12.36 10.97
N GLY A 37 16.93 13.50 10.48
CA GLY A 37 17.58 14.31 9.47
C GLY A 37 17.03 14.07 8.06
N LYS A 38 17.85 14.39 7.06
CA LYS A 38 17.55 14.20 5.65
C LYS A 38 18.39 13.04 5.11
N ARG A 39 17.95 11.80 5.36
CA ARG A 39 18.66 10.58 4.95
C ARG A 39 17.82 9.77 3.97
N CYS A 40 18.44 9.23 2.92
CA CYS A 40 17.76 8.29 2.02
C CYS A 40 17.29 7.06 2.83
N ILE A 41 16.02 6.66 2.70
CA ILE A 41 15.48 5.51 3.45
C ILE A 41 16.20 4.19 3.10
N LEU A 42 16.68 4.04 1.86
CA LEU A 42 17.39 2.84 1.42
C LEU A 42 18.86 2.83 1.84
N THR A 43 19.57 3.93 1.59
CA THR A 43 21.04 3.97 1.74
C THR A 43 21.52 4.62 3.04
N GLN A 44 20.63 5.31 3.77
CA GLN A 44 20.90 6.08 4.99
C GLN A 44 21.98 7.17 4.82
N ARG A 45 22.30 7.55 3.57
CA ARG A 45 23.22 8.64 3.22
C ARG A 45 22.51 9.98 3.27
N GLU A 46 23.24 11.05 3.57
CA GLU A 46 22.72 12.43 3.66
C GLU A 46 22.95 13.25 2.37
N SER A 47 23.76 12.74 1.43
CA SER A 47 24.12 13.48 0.22
C SER A 47 23.12 13.25 -0.91
N GLY A 48 22.77 14.34 -1.60
CA GLY A 48 21.95 14.27 -2.82
C GLY A 48 20.52 13.81 -2.59
N ILE A 49 19.94 14.10 -1.42
CA ILE A 49 18.58 13.69 -1.06
C ILE A 49 17.54 14.57 -1.72
N ASP A 50 16.59 13.90 -2.34
CA ASP A 50 15.38 14.37 -2.94
C ASP A 50 14.16 13.87 -2.14
N TRP A 51 13.04 14.56 -2.27
CA TRP A 51 11.79 14.24 -1.58
C TRP A 51 10.83 13.63 -2.59
N ALA A 52 10.87 12.31 -2.70
CA ALA A 52 10.05 11.54 -3.61
C ALA A 52 8.60 11.45 -3.10
N GLN A 53 7.63 11.60 -4.00
CA GLN A 53 6.22 11.50 -3.64
C GLN A 53 5.64 10.11 -3.96
N LEU A 54 4.77 9.62 -3.09
CA LEU A 54 4.03 8.38 -3.31
C LEU A 54 2.98 8.55 -4.40
N ILE A 55 2.16 9.60 -4.29
CA ILE A 55 1.27 10.10 -5.35
C ILE A 55 2.03 11.20 -6.09
N PRO A 56 2.54 10.96 -7.32
CA PRO A 56 3.34 11.92 -8.05
C PRO A 56 2.61 13.24 -8.29
N LEU A 57 3.32 14.37 -8.16
CA LEU A 57 2.94 15.66 -8.74
C LEU A 57 3.11 15.56 -10.26
N ASP A 58 2.00 15.39 -10.97
CA ASP A 58 1.99 15.65 -12.41
C ASP A 58 1.39 17.04 -12.63
N ILE A 59 2.13 17.91 -13.30
CA ILE A 59 1.78 19.33 -13.48
C ILE A 59 0.58 19.48 -14.43
N ASP A 60 0.41 18.52 -15.33
CA ASP A 60 -0.57 18.62 -16.42
C ASP A 60 -1.84 17.79 -16.20
N GLU A 61 -1.91 17.00 -15.11
CA GLU A 61 -3.06 16.14 -14.85
C GLU A 61 -3.77 16.43 -13.51
N PRO A 62 -5.12 16.54 -13.50
CA PRO A 62 -5.90 16.60 -12.26
C PRO A 62 -5.89 15.27 -11.47
N TRP A 63 -5.08 14.29 -11.89
CA TRP A 63 -5.00 12.96 -11.33
C TRP A 63 -4.61 12.95 -9.85
N GLN A 64 -3.58 13.71 -9.45
CA GLN A 64 -3.14 13.77 -8.06
C GLN A 64 -4.24 14.30 -7.15
N ALA A 65 -4.84 15.44 -7.54
CA ALA A 65 -5.95 16.04 -6.79
C ALA A 65 -7.15 15.08 -6.70
N ARG A 66 -7.47 14.36 -7.78
CA ARG A 66 -8.53 13.33 -7.77
C ARG A 66 -8.19 12.18 -6.83
N ARG A 67 -6.97 11.63 -6.86
CA ARG A 67 -6.56 10.55 -5.96
C ARG A 67 -6.64 10.96 -4.49
N ILE A 68 -6.14 12.16 -4.16
CA ILE A 68 -6.24 12.72 -2.80
C ILE A 68 -7.71 12.92 -2.42
N SER A 69 -8.51 13.50 -3.30
CA SER A 69 -9.94 13.72 -3.07
C SER A 69 -10.69 12.40 -2.83
N THR A 70 -10.40 11.36 -3.63
CA THR A 70 -10.98 10.03 -3.45
C THR A 70 -10.58 9.44 -2.10
N ALA A 71 -9.29 9.48 -1.75
CA ALA A 71 -8.80 9.00 -0.46
C ALA A 71 -9.48 9.73 0.72
N LYS A 72 -9.66 11.05 0.62
CA LYS A 72 -10.40 11.86 1.61
C LYS A 72 -11.87 11.46 1.70
N SER A 73 -12.57 11.32 0.56
CA SER A 73 -13.99 10.95 0.54
C SER A 73 -14.24 9.56 1.12
N LEU A 74 -13.24 8.68 1.05
CA LEU A 74 -13.28 7.35 1.63
C LEU A 74 -12.77 7.32 3.07
N ASN A 75 -12.43 8.45 3.70
CA ASN A 75 -11.82 8.53 5.04
C ASN A 75 -10.53 7.69 5.18
N LEU A 76 -9.79 7.46 4.10
CA LEU A 76 -8.52 6.70 4.09
C LEU A 76 -7.32 7.56 4.50
N VAL A 77 -7.46 8.89 4.40
CA VAL A 77 -6.46 9.87 4.81
C VAL A 77 -7.15 10.98 5.61
N SER A 78 -6.36 11.76 6.36
CA SER A 78 -6.86 12.95 7.06
C SER A 78 -7.49 13.95 6.08
N SER A 79 -8.47 14.73 6.55
CA SER A 79 -9.02 15.87 5.80
C SER A 79 -7.94 16.90 5.42
N GLU A 80 -6.88 16.99 6.22
CA GLU A 80 -5.72 17.86 6.02
C GLU A 80 -4.66 17.26 5.07
N PHE A 81 -4.82 16.00 4.65
CA PHE A 81 -3.85 15.34 3.77
C PHE A 81 -3.74 16.08 2.42
N ASP A 82 -2.55 16.42 1.98
CA ASP A 82 -2.33 17.11 0.71
C ASP A 82 -1.20 16.46 -0.10
N ALA A 83 -0.88 17.06 -1.25
CA ALA A 83 0.19 16.58 -2.11
C ALA A 83 1.56 16.65 -1.43
N VAL A 84 1.73 17.58 -0.48
CA VAL A 84 3.01 17.98 0.10
C VAL A 84 2.97 17.78 1.61
N CYS A 85 2.63 16.56 2.03
CA CYS A 85 2.62 16.15 3.43
C CYS A 85 3.50 14.92 3.67
N ARG A 86 3.88 14.71 4.94
CA ARG A 86 4.71 13.59 5.40
C ARG A 86 4.15 12.22 5.02
N GLY A 87 2.83 12.10 4.98
CA GLY A 87 2.15 10.87 4.60
C GLY A 87 2.33 10.50 3.12
N ASN A 88 2.74 11.46 2.27
CA ASN A 88 2.93 11.30 0.83
C ASN A 88 4.40 11.39 0.39
N ILE A 89 5.36 11.63 1.28
CA ILE A 89 6.75 11.97 0.92
C ILE A 89 7.76 11.00 1.55
N LEU A 90 8.77 10.61 0.76
CA LEU A 90 9.90 9.77 1.16
C LEU A 90 11.23 10.47 0.83
N PRO A 91 12.22 10.46 1.73
CA PRO A 91 13.57 10.89 1.39
C PRO A 91 14.31 9.79 0.61
N LEU A 92 14.69 10.09 -0.63
CA LEU A 92 15.48 9.21 -1.50
C LEU A 92 16.67 9.98 -2.07
N ASN A 93 17.78 9.33 -2.40
CA ASN A 93 18.76 10.02 -3.25
C ASN A 93 18.24 10.07 -4.70
N LYS A 94 18.84 10.90 -5.56
CA LYS A 94 18.38 11.06 -6.95
C LYS A 94 18.28 9.76 -7.76
N ALA A 95 19.22 8.83 -7.57
CA ALA A 95 19.22 7.55 -8.27
C ALA A 95 18.09 6.64 -7.77
N ASP A 96 17.93 6.53 -6.45
CA ASP A 96 16.86 5.78 -5.81
C ASP A 96 15.48 6.37 -6.11
N HIS A 97 15.37 7.70 -6.23
CA HIS A 97 14.13 8.35 -6.65
C HIS A 97 13.79 7.99 -8.10
N ALA A 98 14.75 8.06 -9.02
CA ALA A 98 14.54 7.69 -10.41
C ALA A 98 14.09 6.22 -10.56
N SER A 99 14.73 5.30 -9.84
CA SER A 99 14.37 3.87 -9.87
C SER A 99 13.01 3.59 -9.20
N PHE A 100 12.67 4.30 -8.12
CA PHE A 100 11.36 4.23 -7.46
C PHE A 100 10.23 4.73 -8.37
N SER A 101 10.48 5.81 -9.13
CA SER A 101 9.54 6.35 -10.11
C SER A 101 9.41 5.45 -11.34
N ALA A 102 10.48 4.77 -11.73
CA ALA A 102 10.48 3.76 -12.79
C ALA A 102 9.85 2.42 -12.38
N LEU A 103 9.39 2.30 -11.13
CA LEU A 103 8.76 1.09 -10.55
C LEU A 103 9.66 -0.16 -10.56
N THR A 104 10.99 0.02 -10.58
CA THR A 104 11.94 -1.10 -10.52
C THR A 104 12.09 -1.63 -9.08
N TRP A 105 11.59 -0.90 -8.09
CA TRP A 105 11.40 -1.35 -6.73
C TRP A 105 10.29 -0.54 -6.05
N THR A 106 9.78 -1.03 -4.93
CA THR A 106 8.79 -0.31 -4.12
C THR A 106 8.92 -0.63 -2.63
N ILE A 107 8.33 0.23 -1.80
CA ILE A 107 7.95 -0.13 -0.43
C ILE A 107 6.52 -0.67 -0.41
N TYR A 108 6.21 -1.53 0.56
CA TYR A 108 4.86 -2.01 0.78
C TYR A 108 4.62 -2.32 2.27
N PRO A 109 3.40 -2.16 2.81
CA PRO A 109 3.16 -2.45 4.22
C PRO A 109 3.43 -3.93 4.50
N THR A 110 3.97 -4.23 5.68
CA THR A 110 4.20 -5.62 6.08
C THR A 110 2.90 -6.42 6.14
N LEU A 111 2.99 -7.75 6.02
CA LEU A 111 1.82 -8.64 6.14
C LEU A 111 1.02 -8.42 7.43
N PRO A 112 1.62 -8.30 8.63
CA PRO A 112 0.87 -7.99 9.85
C PRO A 112 0.08 -6.68 9.77
N THR A 113 0.66 -5.64 9.15
CA THR A 113 -0.03 -4.37 8.92
C THR A 113 -1.23 -4.55 8.01
N LEU A 114 -1.06 -5.23 6.86
CA LEU A 114 -2.16 -5.49 5.92
C LEU A 114 -3.29 -6.30 6.56
N LEU A 115 -2.96 -7.33 7.35
CA LEU A 115 -3.94 -8.15 8.06
C LEU A 115 -4.75 -7.33 9.07
N ARG A 116 -4.09 -6.47 9.86
CA ARG A 116 -4.75 -5.56 10.82
C ARG A 116 -5.72 -4.60 10.10
N LEU A 117 -5.32 -4.09 8.93
CA LEU A 117 -6.18 -3.22 8.13
C LEU A 117 -7.39 -3.98 7.57
N ILE A 118 -7.17 -5.18 7.02
CA ILE A 118 -8.24 -6.02 6.46
C ILE A 118 -9.24 -6.40 7.53
N GLU A 119 -8.80 -6.82 8.71
CA GLU A 119 -9.67 -7.17 9.82
C GLU A 119 -10.58 -6.00 10.22
N HIS A 120 -10.02 -4.79 10.31
CA HIS A 120 -10.78 -3.59 10.58
C HIS A 120 -11.83 -3.32 9.48
N GLU A 121 -11.41 -3.37 8.22
CA GLU A 121 -12.26 -3.11 7.06
C GLU A 121 -13.42 -4.11 6.92
N GLU A 122 -13.13 -5.40 7.08
CA GLU A 122 -14.14 -6.45 7.08
C GLU A 122 -15.16 -6.23 8.20
N SER A 123 -14.68 -5.88 9.41
CA SER A 123 -15.54 -5.59 10.56
C SER A 123 -16.45 -4.38 10.32
N GLN A 124 -15.93 -3.29 9.75
CA GLN A 124 -16.75 -2.12 9.42
C GLN A 124 -17.76 -2.42 8.31
N LEU A 125 -17.36 -3.15 7.27
CA LEU A 125 -18.27 -3.54 6.19
C LEU A 125 -19.40 -4.42 6.71
N LEU A 126 -19.10 -5.38 7.58
CA LEU A 126 -20.11 -6.24 8.21
C LEU A 126 -21.06 -5.42 9.09
N ARG A 127 -20.55 -4.52 9.92
CA ARG A 127 -21.37 -3.62 10.74
C ARG A 127 -22.33 -2.80 9.88
N ARG A 128 -21.83 -2.21 8.80
CA ARG A 128 -22.63 -1.42 7.85
C ARG A 128 -23.68 -2.28 7.15
N HIS A 129 -23.32 -3.50 6.74
CA HIS A 129 -24.26 -4.47 6.17
C HIS A 129 -25.43 -4.76 7.13
N LEU A 130 -25.14 -5.03 8.41
CA LEU A 130 -26.18 -5.30 9.42
C LEU A 130 -27.10 -4.10 9.64
N LEU A 131 -26.57 -2.87 9.63
CA LEU A 131 -27.38 -1.66 9.74
C LEU A 131 -28.32 -1.51 8.54
N VAL A 132 -27.79 -1.68 7.31
CA VAL A 132 -28.59 -1.58 6.09
C VAL A 132 -29.66 -2.67 6.03
N ALA A 133 -29.33 -3.91 6.42
CA ALA A 133 -30.29 -5.01 6.51
C ALA A 133 -31.42 -4.74 7.52
N ALA A 134 -31.15 -3.96 8.58
CA ALA A 134 -32.13 -3.49 9.55
C ALA A 134 -32.89 -2.21 9.10
N ASN A 135 -32.84 -1.85 7.80
CA ASN A 135 -33.41 -0.62 7.25
C ASN A 135 -32.90 0.68 7.89
N ARG A 136 -31.70 0.66 8.46
CA ARG A 136 -31.02 1.86 8.96
C ARG A 136 -30.15 2.47 7.87
N PRO A 137 -29.95 3.80 7.86
CA PRO A 137 -29.05 4.42 6.91
C PRO A 137 -27.62 3.91 7.11
N ASP A 138 -26.89 3.72 6.00
CA ASP A 138 -25.46 3.45 6.03
C ASP A 138 -24.73 4.73 6.47
N ALA A 139 -24.06 4.68 7.62
CA ALA A 139 -23.27 5.80 8.13
C ALA A 139 -21.95 6.00 7.35
N GLY A 140 -21.62 5.09 6.42
CA GLY A 140 -20.36 5.09 5.68
C GLY A 140 -19.20 4.61 6.55
N ARG A 141 -17.98 4.84 6.06
CA ARG A 141 -16.76 4.52 6.80
C ARG A 141 -16.58 5.51 7.97
N PRO A 142 -16.15 5.05 9.16
CA PRO A 142 -15.77 5.93 10.24
C PRO A 142 -14.74 7.01 9.81
N PRO A 143 -14.67 8.15 10.52
CA PRO A 143 -13.64 9.15 10.32
C PRO A 143 -12.22 8.57 10.44
N TYR A 144 -11.29 9.10 9.63
CA TYR A 144 -9.89 8.70 9.60
C TYR A 144 -9.25 8.61 11.01
N ALA A 145 -9.53 9.58 11.87
CA ALA A 145 -8.93 9.70 13.20
C ALA A 145 -9.27 8.53 14.14
N GLU A 146 -10.37 7.81 13.92
CA GLU A 146 -10.80 6.73 14.83
C GLU A 146 -9.91 5.48 14.74
N PHE A 147 -9.34 5.20 13.56
CA PHE A 147 -8.51 4.00 13.36
C PHE A 147 -7.20 4.31 12.64
N TYR A 148 -7.25 4.85 11.44
CA TYR A 148 -6.04 5.12 10.67
C TYR A 148 -5.18 6.22 11.30
N GLY A 149 -5.80 7.24 11.90
CA GLY A 149 -5.07 8.28 12.61
C GLY A 149 -4.32 7.77 13.84
N THR A 150 -4.84 6.74 14.51
CA THR A 150 -4.13 6.11 15.63
C THR A 150 -2.96 5.25 15.13
N LEU A 151 -3.17 4.51 14.04
CA LEU A 151 -2.13 3.73 13.37
C LEU A 151 -0.97 4.62 12.89
N ASP A 152 -1.27 5.75 12.24
CA ASP A 152 -0.26 6.70 11.74
C ASP A 152 0.39 7.55 12.85
N SER A 153 -0.18 7.54 14.07
CA SER A 153 0.40 8.22 15.25
C SER A 153 1.44 7.38 15.99
N GLU A 154 1.47 6.05 15.74
CA GLU A 154 2.57 5.18 16.16
C GLU A 154 3.86 5.66 15.46
N SER A 155 5.02 5.59 16.13
CA SER A 155 6.30 6.21 15.72
C SER A 155 6.96 5.58 14.47
N GLY A 156 6.25 5.65 13.34
CA GLY A 156 6.53 5.01 12.07
C GLY A 156 5.93 3.60 11.98
N LEU A 157 5.35 3.29 10.82
CA LEU A 157 4.78 1.98 10.50
C LEU A 157 5.80 1.10 9.78
N PRO A 158 5.72 -0.24 9.95
CA PRO A 158 6.65 -1.15 9.31
C PRO A 158 6.30 -1.38 7.83
N TYR A 159 7.30 -1.23 6.96
CA TYR A 159 7.23 -1.47 5.52
C TYR A 159 8.34 -2.42 5.07
N ASP A 160 7.97 -3.38 4.22
CA ASP A 160 8.92 -4.20 3.49
C ASP A 160 9.36 -3.49 2.21
N VAL A 161 10.57 -3.80 1.75
CA VAL A 161 11.11 -3.30 0.47
C VAL A 161 11.14 -4.45 -0.53
N HIS A 162 10.55 -4.21 -1.69
CA HIS A 162 10.42 -5.19 -2.76
C HIS A 162 11.15 -4.70 -4.01
N PHE A 163 12.08 -5.52 -4.52
CA PHE A 163 12.87 -5.21 -5.71
C PHE A 163 12.35 -6.01 -6.90
N GLY A 164 12.19 -5.36 -8.05
CA GLY A 164 11.84 -5.98 -9.32
C GLY A 164 13.02 -6.73 -9.95
N ALA A 165 12.73 -7.54 -10.97
CA ALA A 165 13.77 -8.29 -11.69
C ALA A 165 14.70 -7.37 -12.52
N ASP A 166 14.20 -6.21 -12.92
CA ASP A 166 14.91 -5.15 -13.64
C ASP A 166 15.71 -4.20 -12.72
N PHE A 167 15.72 -4.47 -11.41
CA PHE A 167 16.51 -3.71 -10.46
C PHE A 167 18.00 -4.05 -10.60
N THR A 168 18.73 -3.20 -11.31
CA THR A 168 20.15 -3.44 -11.67
C THR A 168 21.15 -2.81 -10.69
N ASP A 169 20.69 -1.97 -9.78
CA ASP A 169 21.58 -1.31 -8.82
C ASP A 169 21.99 -2.30 -7.72
N ASN A 170 23.31 -2.37 -7.47
CA ASN A 170 23.81 -2.93 -6.23
C ASN A 170 23.46 -1.94 -5.10
N VAL A 171 22.21 -1.94 -4.63
CA VAL A 171 21.86 -1.15 -3.45
C VAL A 171 22.57 -1.79 -2.27
N VAL A 172 23.68 -1.16 -1.91
CA VAL A 172 24.34 -1.32 -0.63
C VAL A 172 23.50 -0.54 0.37
N ALA A 173 22.39 -1.13 0.80
CA ALA A 173 21.61 -0.54 1.87
C ALA A 173 22.38 -0.69 3.16
N ARG A 174 22.49 0.44 3.85
CA ARG A 174 23.20 0.54 5.12
C ARG A 174 22.13 0.66 6.19
N ASN A 175 21.98 -0.34 7.06
CA ASN A 175 21.14 -0.17 8.26
C ASN A 175 21.84 0.84 9.22
N ARG A 176 21.13 1.38 10.21
CA ARG A 176 21.69 2.19 11.32
C ARG A 176 22.93 1.52 11.95
N ASP A 177 22.96 0.19 11.98
CA ASP A 177 24.09 -0.62 12.46
C ASP A 177 25.25 -0.78 11.45
N ARG A 178 25.24 -0.04 10.35
CA ARG A 178 26.25 -0.08 9.26
C ARG A 178 26.38 -1.44 8.55
N ARG A 179 25.43 -2.37 8.73
CA ARG A 179 25.37 -3.62 7.96
C ARG A 179 25.01 -3.32 6.51
N PHE A 180 25.73 -3.96 5.60
CA PHE A 180 25.55 -3.82 4.16
C PHE A 180 24.72 -4.98 3.62
N TYR A 181 23.52 -4.67 3.13
CA TYR A 181 22.71 -5.64 2.40
C TYR A 181 23.11 -5.58 0.94
N ARG A 182 23.42 -6.73 0.34
CA ARG A 182 23.68 -6.85 -1.09
C ARG A 182 22.52 -7.63 -1.69
N VAL A 183 21.60 -6.93 -2.34
CA VAL A 183 20.57 -7.56 -3.15
C VAL A 183 21.21 -7.90 -4.50
N ARG A 184 21.31 -9.19 -4.84
CA ARG A 184 21.79 -9.66 -6.15
C ARG A 184 20.79 -10.65 -6.73
N SER A 185 20.55 -10.54 -8.03
CA SER A 185 19.79 -11.53 -8.79
C SER A 185 20.69 -12.69 -9.29
N GLU A 186 20.16 -13.89 -9.06
CA GLU A 186 20.29 -15.21 -9.70
C GLU A 186 21.57 -16.06 -9.75
N ASP A 187 22.81 -15.57 -9.73
CA ASP A 187 23.97 -16.50 -9.89
C ASP A 187 24.60 -17.03 -8.59
N GLY A 188 23.80 -17.20 -7.53
CA GLY A 188 24.21 -17.98 -6.36
C GLY A 188 24.46 -17.16 -5.10
N VAL A 189 23.41 -17.18 -4.27
CA VAL A 189 23.39 -16.97 -2.82
C VAL A 189 23.84 -15.58 -2.34
N ALA A 190 22.89 -14.65 -2.36
CA ALA A 190 22.88 -13.48 -1.48
C ALA A 190 21.74 -13.63 -0.46
N THR A 191 22.10 -14.18 0.69
CA THR A 191 21.28 -14.28 1.90
C THR A 191 21.35 -12.96 2.66
N ASP A 192 20.29 -12.15 2.58
CA ASP A 192 19.73 -11.38 3.70
C ASP A 192 18.52 -10.59 3.18
N GLN A 193 17.33 -10.89 3.71
CA GLN A 193 16.13 -10.10 3.44
C GLN A 193 16.40 -8.63 3.83
N PHE A 194 16.05 -7.70 2.95
CA PHE A 194 16.16 -6.27 3.24
C PHE A 194 15.39 -5.96 4.54
N PRO A 195 15.96 -5.17 5.47
CA PRO A 195 15.32 -4.92 6.75
C PRO A 195 14.01 -4.15 6.56
N THR A 196 12.99 -4.53 7.32
CA THR A 196 11.76 -3.75 7.41
C THR A 196 12.08 -2.31 7.85
N LEU A 197 11.54 -1.33 7.13
CA LEU A 197 11.71 0.09 7.39
C LEU A 197 10.57 0.60 8.27
N SER A 198 10.88 1.49 9.23
CA SER A 198 9.86 2.27 9.93
C SER A 198 9.69 3.61 9.23
N LEU A 199 8.52 3.85 8.63
CA LEU A 199 8.24 5.04 7.81
C LEU A 199 6.98 5.76 8.29
N VAL A 200 6.97 7.09 8.17
CA VAL A 200 5.80 7.93 8.51
C VAL A 200 4.81 8.11 7.36
N CYS A 201 5.01 7.39 6.25
CA CYS A 201 4.09 7.43 5.12
C CYS A 201 2.75 6.80 5.46
N ASN A 202 1.70 7.28 4.81
CA ASN A 202 0.36 6.76 5.02
C ASN A 202 0.19 5.41 4.32
N VAL A 203 -0.22 4.41 5.09
CA VAL A 203 -0.33 3.02 4.64
C VAL A 203 -1.33 2.84 3.51
N ASN A 204 -2.47 3.54 3.56
CA ASN A 204 -3.52 3.43 2.55
C ASN A 204 -3.04 4.04 1.23
N VAL A 205 -2.28 5.14 1.29
CA VAL A 205 -1.67 5.75 0.10
C VAL A 205 -0.65 4.82 -0.55
N VAL A 206 0.20 4.15 0.23
CA VAL A 206 1.15 3.16 -0.32
C VAL A 206 0.40 2.03 -1.02
N VAL A 207 -0.61 1.43 -0.38
CA VAL A 207 -1.41 0.36 -1.00
C VAL A 207 -2.10 0.86 -2.27
N MET A 208 -2.76 2.02 -2.26
CA MET A 208 -3.42 2.61 -3.43
C MET A 208 -2.46 2.85 -4.61
N THR A 209 -1.24 3.29 -4.33
CA THR A 209 -0.31 3.78 -5.37
C THR A 209 0.69 2.74 -5.83
N ARG A 210 1.01 1.75 -4.98
CA ARG A 210 2.13 0.82 -5.19
C ARG A 210 1.73 -0.64 -5.36
N THR A 211 0.44 -0.97 -5.28
CA THR A 211 -0.02 -2.34 -5.61
C THR A 211 0.36 -2.75 -7.03
N SER A 212 0.29 -1.84 -8.02
CA SER A 212 0.72 -2.13 -9.40
C SER A 212 2.23 -2.35 -9.51
N ALA A 213 3.04 -1.56 -8.80
CA ALA A 213 4.48 -1.74 -8.73
C ALA A 213 4.86 -3.11 -8.15
N LEU A 214 4.11 -3.57 -7.13
CA LEU A 214 4.26 -4.90 -6.54
C LEU A 214 3.78 -6.03 -7.49
N ALA A 215 2.87 -5.73 -8.42
CA ALA A 215 2.32 -6.67 -9.39
C ALA A 215 3.16 -6.82 -10.67
N ARG A 216 4.09 -5.89 -10.94
CA ARG A 216 5.04 -6.03 -12.07
C ARG A 216 5.83 -7.34 -11.91
N PRO A 217 6.40 -7.90 -13.01
CA PRO A 217 7.10 -9.17 -12.99
C PRO A 217 8.28 -9.14 -12.01
N MET A 218 7.99 -9.42 -10.75
CA MET A 218 8.98 -9.79 -9.77
C MET A 218 9.23 -11.27 -10.01
N LEU A 219 10.48 -11.69 -9.86
CA LEU A 219 10.76 -13.06 -9.47
C LEU A 219 10.17 -13.23 -8.05
N THR A 220 8.85 -13.32 -7.91
CA THR A 220 8.16 -13.11 -6.63
C THR A 220 8.52 -14.23 -5.65
N PRO A 221 9.25 -13.97 -4.55
CA PRO A 221 9.19 -14.86 -3.40
C PRO A 221 7.76 -14.87 -2.85
N SER A 222 7.37 -15.98 -2.21
CA SER A 222 5.99 -16.22 -1.71
C SER A 222 5.39 -15.07 -0.89
N ARG A 223 6.21 -14.29 -0.17
CA ARG A 223 5.77 -13.12 0.61
C ARG A 223 5.26 -11.95 -0.25
N SER A 224 5.91 -11.63 -1.37
CA SER A 224 5.46 -10.55 -2.26
C SER A 224 4.09 -10.87 -2.86
N SER A 225 3.87 -12.13 -3.25
CA SER A 225 2.58 -12.60 -3.77
C SER A 225 1.47 -12.50 -2.71
N GLN A 226 1.76 -12.86 -1.46
CA GLN A 226 0.79 -12.69 -0.36
C GLN A 226 0.46 -11.22 -0.12
N ALA A 227 1.46 -10.34 -0.06
CA ALA A 227 1.26 -8.90 0.12
C ALA A 227 0.43 -8.29 -1.02
N LEU A 228 0.67 -8.72 -2.26
CA LEU A 228 -0.10 -8.32 -3.44
C LEU A 228 -1.56 -8.73 -3.32
N VAL A 229 -1.83 -10.01 -3.00
CA VAL A 229 -3.19 -10.54 -2.84
C VAL A 229 -3.94 -9.80 -1.73
N LEU A 230 -3.30 -9.58 -0.57
CA LEU A 230 -3.89 -8.83 0.54
C LEU A 230 -4.13 -7.36 0.17
N GLY A 231 -3.17 -6.73 -0.52
CA GLY A 231 -3.29 -5.36 -1.02
C GLY A 231 -4.45 -5.16 -1.98
N ALA A 232 -4.57 -6.03 -2.98
CA ALA A 232 -5.68 -6.02 -3.93
C ALA A 232 -7.01 -6.23 -3.22
N TYR A 233 -7.08 -7.18 -2.28
CA TYR A 233 -8.30 -7.40 -1.48
C TYR A 233 -8.67 -6.17 -0.65
N LEU A 234 -7.70 -5.52 0.01
CA LEU A 234 -7.94 -4.30 0.77
C LEU A 234 -8.50 -3.16 -0.10
N ILE A 235 -8.00 -3.00 -1.33
CA ILE A 235 -8.55 -2.04 -2.31
C ILE A 235 -10.01 -2.36 -2.63
N THR A 236 -10.37 -3.65 -2.79
CA THR A 236 -11.76 -4.03 -3.03
C THR A 236 -12.68 -3.73 -1.84
N LEU A 237 -12.18 -3.86 -0.61
CA LEU A 237 -12.94 -3.52 0.60
C LEU A 237 -13.23 -2.02 0.67
N TRP A 238 -12.32 -1.17 0.21
CA TRP A 238 -12.52 0.28 0.25
C TRP A 238 -13.67 0.80 -0.61
N SER A 239 -13.98 0.09 -1.68
CA SER A 239 -15.08 0.41 -2.60
C SER A 239 -16.33 -0.45 -2.36
N ALA A 240 -16.34 -1.25 -1.29
CA ALA A 240 -17.40 -2.22 -1.06
C ALA A 240 -18.74 -1.57 -0.67
N ASP A 241 -19.80 -2.00 -1.36
CA ASP A 241 -21.18 -1.67 -0.98
C ASP A 241 -21.66 -2.68 0.08
N PRO A 242 -22.08 -2.24 1.28
CA PRO A 242 -22.62 -3.14 2.29
C PRO A 242 -23.85 -3.93 1.83
N ARG A 243 -24.59 -3.47 0.82
CA ARG A 243 -25.71 -4.23 0.22
C ARG A 243 -25.25 -5.43 -0.59
N GLN A 244 -24.00 -5.42 -1.04
CA GLN A 244 -23.40 -6.44 -1.90
C GLN A 244 -22.23 -7.17 -1.20
N ILE A 245 -22.27 -7.26 0.13
CA ILE A 245 -21.16 -7.84 0.93
C ILE A 245 -20.70 -9.22 0.41
N ALA A 246 -21.63 -10.09 0.00
CA ALA A 246 -21.31 -11.40 -0.55
C ALA A 246 -20.46 -11.34 -1.83
N LEU A 247 -20.67 -10.32 -2.68
CA LEU A 247 -19.89 -10.09 -3.90
C LEU A 247 -18.45 -9.70 -3.59
N HIS A 248 -18.22 -8.96 -2.50
CA HIS A 248 -16.88 -8.53 -2.09
C HIS A 248 -16.15 -9.65 -1.36
N LEU A 249 -16.84 -10.37 -0.46
CA LEU A 249 -16.26 -11.47 0.30
C LEU A 249 -15.91 -12.71 -0.55
N ARG A 250 -16.43 -12.83 -1.77
CA ARG A 250 -16.01 -13.90 -2.70
C ARG A 250 -14.54 -13.80 -3.10
N PHE A 251 -13.95 -12.60 -3.03
CA PHE A 251 -12.55 -12.34 -3.35
C PHE A 251 -11.65 -12.44 -2.12
N ARG A 252 -12.22 -12.78 -0.96
CA ARG A 252 -11.48 -12.93 0.28
C ARG A 252 -10.42 -14.03 0.15
N PRO A 253 -9.14 -13.73 0.39
CA PRO A 253 -8.09 -14.73 0.29
C PRO A 253 -8.33 -15.92 1.24
N VAL A 254 -8.23 -17.13 0.72
CA VAL A 254 -8.55 -18.39 1.44
C VAL A 254 -7.67 -18.64 2.66
N PHE A 255 -6.50 -18.03 2.72
CA PHE A 255 -5.56 -18.16 3.83
C PHE A 255 -5.84 -17.17 4.99
N LEU A 256 -6.82 -16.28 4.85
CA LEU A 256 -7.25 -15.41 5.95
C LEU A 256 -8.08 -16.21 6.97
N PRO A 257 -7.93 -15.97 8.28
CA PRO A 257 -8.77 -16.57 9.32
C PRO A 257 -10.26 -16.36 9.04
N PRO A 258 -11.18 -17.25 9.44
CA PRO A 258 -12.62 -17.06 9.21
C PRO A 258 -13.16 -15.74 9.76
N LEU A 259 -14.18 -15.17 9.09
CA LEU A 259 -14.90 -14.01 9.60
C LEU A 259 -15.70 -14.40 10.84
N ASN A 260 -15.50 -13.66 11.93
CA ASN A 260 -16.34 -13.77 13.12
C ASN A 260 -17.67 -13.04 12.86
N PHE A 261 -18.65 -13.73 12.29
CA PHE A 261 -20.01 -13.22 12.25
C PHE A 261 -20.59 -13.23 13.67
N PRO A 262 -21.21 -12.13 14.15
CA PRO A 262 -22.02 -12.22 15.36
C PRO A 262 -23.14 -13.25 15.12
N PRO A 263 -23.47 -14.10 16.10
CA PRO A 263 -24.51 -15.09 15.94
C PRO A 263 -25.82 -14.37 15.55
N THR A 264 -26.33 -14.68 14.36
CA THR A 264 -27.63 -14.17 13.93
C THR A 264 -28.71 -15.00 14.63
N ASP A 265 -29.42 -14.40 15.58
CA ASP A 265 -30.62 -15.00 16.21
C ASP A 265 -31.75 -15.31 15.21
N SER A 266 -31.60 -14.86 13.96
CA SER A 266 -32.58 -14.96 12.90
C SER A 266 -32.04 -15.73 11.69
N GLY A 267 -31.63 -17.00 11.88
CA GLY A 267 -31.58 -18.05 10.86
C GLY A 267 -30.96 -17.72 9.48
N CYS A 268 -30.16 -16.65 9.38
CA CYS A 268 -29.51 -16.28 8.13
C CYS A 268 -28.35 -17.24 7.91
N PRO A 269 -28.20 -17.78 6.69
CA PRO A 269 -27.13 -18.73 6.43
C PRO A 269 -25.80 -18.05 6.69
N VAL A 270 -24.97 -18.72 7.51
CA VAL A 270 -23.54 -18.42 7.62
C VAL A 270 -23.00 -18.40 6.19
N LEU A 271 -22.56 -17.23 5.74
CA LEU A 271 -21.78 -17.11 4.50
C LEU A 271 -20.43 -17.78 4.78
N ASN A 272 -20.39 -19.12 4.72
CA ASN A 272 -19.17 -19.87 4.64
C ASN A 272 -18.66 -19.70 3.20
N PRO A 273 -17.54 -19.02 2.97
CA PRO A 273 -16.84 -19.14 1.71
C PRO A 273 -16.15 -20.50 1.71
N SER A 274 -16.90 -21.57 1.42
CA SER A 274 -16.33 -22.91 1.29
C SER A 274 -16.97 -23.61 0.09
N THR A 275 -16.09 -24.19 -0.72
CA THR A 275 -16.31 -25.02 -1.91
C THR A 275 -16.88 -24.32 -3.15
N ALA A 276 -16.10 -23.40 -3.73
CA ALA A 276 -16.12 -23.21 -5.17
C ALA A 276 -14.75 -23.68 -5.70
N ASP A 277 -14.76 -24.89 -6.28
CA ASP A 277 -13.73 -25.56 -7.06
C ASP A 277 -12.30 -25.02 -6.94
N SER A 278 -11.54 -25.68 -6.06
CA SER A 278 -10.09 -25.68 -6.00
C SER A 278 -9.50 -26.29 -7.29
N HIS A 279 -9.62 -25.61 -8.43
CA HIS A 279 -8.75 -25.89 -9.56
C HIS A 279 -7.46 -25.08 -9.41
N SER A 280 -6.39 -25.84 -9.17
CA SER A 280 -4.98 -25.46 -9.17
C SER A 280 -4.65 -24.46 -10.29
N PHE A 281 -4.54 -23.18 -9.95
CA PHE A 281 -4.00 -22.15 -10.86
C PHE A 281 -2.57 -21.74 -10.47
N LEU A 282 -2.01 -22.32 -9.40
CA LEU A 282 -0.66 -22.02 -8.91
C LEU A 282 0.40 -23.06 -9.27
N ASP A 283 0.05 -24.12 -10.00
CA ASP A 283 1.02 -25.14 -10.44
C ASP A 283 1.49 -24.94 -11.91
N SER A 284 1.29 -23.75 -12.50
CA SER A 284 1.68 -23.49 -13.90
C SER A 284 2.09 -22.04 -14.19
N LEU A 285 2.82 -21.42 -13.27
CA LEU A 285 3.62 -20.21 -13.55
C LEU A 285 5.02 -20.38 -12.97
#